data_AF-A0A952QCS4-F1
#
_entry.id   AF-A0A952QCS4-F1
#
_cell.length_a   1.000
_cell.length_b   1.000
_cell.length_c   1.000
_cell.angle_alpha   90.00
_cell.angle_beta   90.00
_cell.angle_gamma   90.00
#
_symmetry.space_group_name_H-M   'P 1'
#
loop_
_entity.id
_entity.type
_entity.pdbx_description
1 polymer ?
#
loop_
_entity_poly.entity_id
_entity_poly.type
_entity_poly.pdbx_seq_one_letter_code
_entity_poly.pdbx_strand_id
1 'polypeptide(L)'
;MARLGRPAVSAARHDAVRIGFEGVTDPIVPRLRSLDGLRGVAALVVVFHHAALAAPVILVTLWPGRDGSSISQVAGTVGWRVLTFPLHLLLSAGLEAVFVFFILSGLVLTLPVLRARAGYSWLVYYPRRMIRLGIPVLGSIALAALLVVAVPRFPVVSGVGIDWLSNANSLTFSATDLLDTLNLLGPRQPLNNPLWSLGWEFAFSLLLPLAGLLAVRITSTRAAVVVIVACVAVITAGSVAGLDALVYLPMFVAGVAIAAVLPAITRVLSTVLVARPGRAAVFLACSLALIAVPWVASGVTGALYPVTVGFAVAGSLALVALALVAGRWSDFLESRLVQWLGRLSFSLYLVHVPVLVTTMYFVGIDRWLLALPLGIGASIAVAWLFSRGIELPSHHLARMVGRKIELARARRSAVTSGSDLRE
;
A
#
# COMPACT_ATOMS: atom_id res chain seq x y z
N MET A 1 54.50 -7.36 -31.04
CA MET A 1 54.17 -6.90 -29.68
C MET A 1 53.66 -5.47 -29.75
N ALA A 2 52.50 -5.20 -29.13
CA ALA A 2 51.99 -3.91 -28.63
C ALA A 2 51.60 -2.76 -29.60
N ARG A 3 50.30 -2.43 -29.52
CA ARG A 3 49.68 -1.08 -29.37
C ARG A 3 49.60 -0.12 -30.59
N LEU A 4 48.37 0.15 -31.05
CA LEU A 4 47.61 1.41 -30.87
C LEU A 4 46.49 1.52 -31.93
N GLY A 5 45.26 1.66 -31.48
CA GLY A 5 44.12 2.05 -32.33
C GLY A 5 43.03 2.67 -31.47
N ARG A 6 42.94 4.01 -31.49
CA ARG A 6 41.77 4.75 -30.97
C ARG A 6 40.60 4.58 -31.95
N PRO A 7 39.36 4.65 -31.46
CA PRO A 7 38.48 5.73 -31.94
C PRO A 7 37.77 6.41 -30.75
N ALA A 8 37.82 7.74 -30.68
CA ALA A 8 36.88 8.69 -31.28
C ALA A 8 35.71 8.99 -30.32
N VAL A 9 35.83 10.17 -29.72
CA VAL A 9 34.83 10.85 -28.89
C VAL A 9 33.66 11.24 -29.78
N SER A 10 32.46 10.80 -29.41
CA SER A 10 31.20 11.45 -29.81
C SER A 10 30.33 11.58 -28.57
N ALA A 11 30.46 12.73 -27.92
CA ALA A 11 29.61 13.15 -26.83
C ALA A 11 28.38 13.84 -27.42
N ALA A 12 27.28 13.10 -27.57
CA ALA A 12 25.97 13.68 -27.83
C ALA A 12 25.22 13.79 -26.50
N ARG A 13 25.19 15.02 -25.99
CA ARG A 13 24.41 15.49 -24.85
C ARG A 13 22.93 15.14 -25.04
N HIS A 14 22.37 14.37 -24.11
CA HIS A 14 20.95 14.44 -23.79
C HIS A 14 20.85 14.86 -22.34
N ASP A 15 20.60 16.15 -22.16
CA ASP A 15 20.50 16.79 -20.86
C ASP A 15 19.39 16.15 -20.04
N ALA A 16 19.83 15.54 -18.94
CA ALA A 16 19.00 14.96 -17.93
C ALA A 16 18.25 16.06 -17.18
N VAL A 17 16.92 16.02 -17.24
CA VAL A 17 16.07 16.66 -16.24
C VAL A 17 16.26 15.88 -14.92
N ARG A 18 17.32 16.24 -14.18
CA ARG A 18 17.58 15.77 -12.81
C ARG A 18 16.59 16.46 -11.88
N ILE A 19 15.42 15.87 -11.70
CA ILE A 19 14.46 16.29 -10.69
C ILE A 19 14.96 15.81 -9.32
N GLY A 20 15.39 16.75 -8.48
CA GLY A 20 15.94 16.49 -7.15
C GLY A 20 15.03 15.64 -6.26
N PHE A 21 15.44 14.39 -6.07
CA PHE A 21 14.96 13.45 -5.06
C PHE A 21 16.16 12.64 -4.50
N GLU A 22 17.35 13.24 -4.42
CA GLU A 22 18.50 12.61 -3.80
C GLU A 22 18.47 12.84 -2.28
N GLY A 23 17.61 12.07 -1.61
CA GLY A 23 17.78 11.76 -0.21
C GLY A 23 18.92 10.75 -0.08
N VAL A 24 20.08 11.24 0.36
CA VAL A 24 21.28 10.51 0.83
C VAL A 24 20.98 9.05 1.19
N THR A 25 21.49 8.13 0.38
CA THR A 25 21.44 6.69 0.58
C THR A 25 22.48 6.28 1.63
N ASP A 26 22.04 5.70 2.75
CA ASP A 26 22.93 4.87 3.56
C ASP A 26 23.51 3.76 2.67
N PRO A 27 24.84 3.57 2.63
CA PRO A 27 25.43 2.45 1.92
C PRO A 27 25.16 1.17 2.73
N ILE A 28 25.10 0.03 2.04
CA ILE A 28 24.90 -1.32 2.60
C ILE A 28 23.41 -1.70 2.80
N VAL A 29 22.62 -1.76 1.73
CA VAL A 29 21.68 -2.85 1.37
C VAL A 29 21.18 -2.56 -0.05
N PRO A 30 21.14 -3.52 -1.00
CA PRO A 30 20.36 -3.33 -2.22
C PRO A 30 18.90 -3.15 -1.81
N ARG A 31 18.39 -1.91 -1.85
CA ARG A 31 16.95 -1.67 -1.70
C ARG A 31 16.23 -2.65 -2.63
N LEU A 32 15.23 -3.36 -2.12
CA LEU A 32 14.39 -4.23 -2.94
C LEU A 32 13.53 -3.34 -3.82
N ARG A 33 14.13 -2.78 -4.88
CA ARG A 33 13.54 -1.77 -5.77
C ARG A 33 12.25 -2.27 -6.38
N SER A 34 12.20 -3.55 -6.73
CA SER A 34 10.99 -4.20 -7.23
C SER A 34 9.80 -4.07 -6.28
N LEU A 35 10.00 -4.08 -4.95
CA LEU A 35 8.93 -3.90 -3.97
C LEU A 35 8.44 -2.44 -3.91
N ASP A 36 9.34 -1.47 -4.07
CA ASP A 36 8.94 -0.06 -4.21
C ASP A 36 8.11 0.13 -5.50
N GLY A 37 8.48 -0.55 -6.58
CA GLY A 37 7.72 -0.55 -7.82
C GLY A 37 6.33 -1.19 -7.67
N LEU A 38 6.26 -2.34 -6.99
CA LEU A 38 5.00 -3.02 -6.70
C LEU A 38 4.06 -2.13 -5.87
N ARG A 39 4.59 -1.38 -4.89
CA ARG A 39 3.82 -0.37 -4.13
C ARG A 39 3.28 0.72 -5.03
N GLY A 40 4.07 1.19 -6.00
CA GLY A 40 3.64 2.18 -6.98
C GLY A 40 2.46 1.70 -7.83
N VAL A 41 2.54 0.46 -8.31
CA VAL A 41 1.44 -0.18 -9.06
C VAL A 41 0.19 -0.34 -8.18
N ALA A 42 0.36 -0.86 -6.96
CA ALA A 42 -0.75 -1.03 -6.02
C ALA A 42 -1.43 0.30 -5.67
N ALA A 43 -0.66 1.37 -5.43
CA ALA A 43 -1.22 2.70 -5.18
C ALA A 43 -2.05 3.21 -6.37
N LEU A 44 -1.58 2.96 -7.60
CA LEU A 44 -2.31 3.36 -8.80
C LEU A 44 -3.63 2.59 -8.94
N VAL A 45 -3.64 1.28 -8.64
CA VAL A 45 -4.87 0.47 -8.60
C VAL A 45 -5.85 1.01 -7.55
N VAL A 46 -5.37 1.42 -6.36
CA VAL A 46 -6.21 2.05 -5.34
C VAL A 46 -6.84 3.36 -5.82
N VAL A 47 -6.09 4.21 -6.54
CA VAL A 47 -6.62 5.46 -7.11
C VAL A 47 -7.67 5.18 -8.17
N PHE A 48 -7.40 4.26 -9.09
CA PHE A 48 -8.35 3.86 -10.11
C PHE A 48 -9.61 3.22 -9.52
N HIS A 49 -9.46 2.48 -8.43
CA HIS A 49 -10.60 1.92 -7.71
C HIS A 49 -11.53 2.99 -7.17
N HIS A 50 -11.01 3.97 -6.44
CA HIS A 50 -11.85 5.06 -5.92
C HIS A 50 -12.41 5.97 -7.02
N ALA A 51 -11.67 6.15 -8.13
CA ALA A 51 -12.19 6.82 -9.32
C ALA A 51 -13.37 6.05 -9.92
N ALA A 52 -13.28 4.72 -10.01
CA ALA A 52 -14.38 3.87 -10.47
C ALA A 52 -15.59 3.92 -9.53
N LEU A 53 -15.38 3.92 -8.20
CA LEU A 53 -16.45 4.06 -7.21
C LEU A 53 -17.17 5.42 -7.28
N ALA A 54 -16.47 6.47 -7.69
CA ALA A 54 -17.04 7.81 -7.85
C ALA A 54 -17.85 7.98 -9.14
N ALA A 55 -17.76 7.02 -10.07
CA ALA A 55 -18.35 7.10 -11.40
C ALA A 55 -19.65 6.28 -11.50
N PRO A 56 -20.82 6.90 -11.77
CA PRO A 56 -22.12 6.23 -11.67
C PRO A 56 -22.22 4.94 -12.52
N VAL A 57 -21.83 5.02 -13.79
CA VAL A 57 -21.93 3.89 -14.74
C VAL A 57 -20.94 2.78 -14.42
N ILE A 58 -19.72 3.12 -14.00
CA ILE A 58 -18.69 2.14 -13.69
C ILE A 58 -19.07 1.37 -12.42
N LEU A 59 -19.57 2.06 -11.39
CA LEU A 59 -19.97 1.42 -10.14
C LEU A 59 -21.06 0.36 -10.39
N VAL A 60 -22.11 0.70 -11.14
CA VAL A 60 -23.22 -0.23 -11.42
C VAL A 60 -22.78 -1.38 -12.33
N THR A 61 -21.88 -1.13 -13.28
CA THR A 61 -21.41 -2.17 -14.21
C THR A 61 -20.44 -3.16 -13.55
N LEU A 62 -19.56 -2.70 -12.66
CA LEU A 62 -18.53 -3.55 -12.06
C LEU A 62 -18.93 -4.11 -10.69
N TRP A 63 -19.93 -3.52 -10.03
CA TRP A 63 -20.40 -3.89 -8.69
C TRP A 63 -21.93 -4.10 -8.59
N PRO A 64 -22.56 -4.85 -9.52
CA PRO A 64 -23.99 -5.10 -9.49
C PRO A 64 -24.35 -5.90 -8.22
N GLY A 65 -25.19 -5.33 -7.36
CA GLY A 65 -25.64 -5.97 -6.12
C GLY A 65 -25.46 -5.16 -4.84
N ARG A 66 -24.82 -3.97 -4.89
CA ARG A 66 -24.78 -3.06 -3.73
C ARG A 66 -25.99 -2.11 -3.66
N ASP A 67 -26.66 -1.91 -4.78
CA ASP A 67 -27.67 -0.87 -5.00
C ASP A 67 -29.04 -1.42 -5.42
N GLY A 68 -29.22 -2.75 -5.48
CA GLY A 68 -30.50 -3.40 -5.78
C GLY A 68 -31.10 -3.07 -7.16
N SER A 69 -30.33 -2.47 -8.08
CA SER A 69 -30.81 -1.98 -9.38
C SER A 69 -30.79 -3.07 -10.47
N SER A 70 -31.77 -3.04 -11.36
CA SER A 70 -32.01 -4.04 -12.43
C SER A 70 -31.07 -3.94 -13.65
N ILE A 71 -30.13 -2.98 -13.65
CA ILE A 71 -29.23 -2.67 -14.79
C ILE A 71 -27.99 -3.58 -14.84
N SER A 72 -28.05 -4.81 -14.32
CA SER A 72 -27.87 -5.97 -15.21
C SER A 72 -27.70 -7.29 -14.44
N GLN A 73 -28.65 -8.19 -14.67
CA GLN A 73 -28.42 -9.61 -14.43
C GLN A 73 -27.23 -10.14 -15.28
N VAL A 74 -26.89 -9.47 -16.39
CA VAL A 74 -25.76 -9.81 -17.28
C VAL A 74 -24.39 -9.37 -16.73
N ALA A 75 -24.21 -8.14 -16.21
CA ALA A 75 -22.91 -7.74 -15.64
C ALA A 75 -22.62 -8.40 -14.28
N GLY A 76 -23.66 -8.91 -13.61
CA GLY A 76 -23.53 -9.76 -12.44
C GLY A 76 -23.02 -11.16 -12.73
N THR A 77 -23.08 -11.63 -13.99
CA THR A 77 -22.68 -13.01 -14.31
C THR A 77 -21.18 -13.22 -14.14
N VAL A 78 -20.83 -14.44 -13.75
CA VAL A 78 -19.44 -14.93 -13.74
C VAL A 78 -18.80 -14.76 -15.12
N GLY A 79 -19.54 -15.02 -16.21
CA GLY A 79 -19.05 -14.87 -17.59
C GLY A 79 -18.63 -13.44 -17.92
N TRP A 80 -19.43 -12.44 -17.55
CA TRP A 80 -19.09 -11.03 -17.76
C TRP A 80 -17.84 -10.60 -16.98
N ARG A 81 -17.73 -11.02 -15.72
CA ARG A 81 -16.57 -10.71 -14.86
C ARG A 81 -15.28 -11.34 -15.37
N VAL A 82 -15.36 -12.55 -15.95
CA VAL A 82 -14.21 -13.22 -16.60
C VAL A 82 -13.80 -12.50 -17.89
N LEU A 83 -14.75 -12.06 -18.72
CA LEU A 83 -14.46 -11.33 -19.96
C LEU A 83 -13.87 -9.93 -19.69
N THR A 84 -14.30 -9.27 -18.62
CA THR A 84 -13.80 -7.95 -18.19
C THR A 84 -12.63 -8.03 -17.20
N PHE A 85 -12.10 -9.23 -16.96
CA PHE A 85 -11.14 -9.53 -15.89
C PHE A 85 -9.93 -8.58 -15.80
N PRO A 86 -9.22 -8.21 -16.90
CA PRO A 86 -8.10 -7.29 -16.80
C PRO A 86 -8.51 -5.88 -16.35
N LEU A 87 -9.66 -5.40 -16.81
CA LEU A 87 -10.21 -4.10 -16.42
C LEU A 87 -10.73 -4.13 -14.99
N HIS A 88 -11.37 -5.24 -14.60
CA HIS A 88 -11.85 -5.47 -13.24
C HIS A 88 -10.68 -5.50 -12.24
N LEU A 89 -9.58 -6.17 -12.55
CA LEU A 89 -8.36 -6.13 -11.71
C LEU A 89 -7.83 -4.70 -11.49
N LEU A 90 -7.92 -3.82 -12.49
CA LEU A 90 -7.42 -2.45 -12.37
C LEU A 90 -8.38 -1.51 -11.64
N LEU A 91 -9.69 -1.70 -11.80
CA LEU A 91 -10.73 -0.79 -11.29
C LEU A 91 -11.42 -1.30 -10.01
N SER A 92 -11.32 -2.58 -9.70
CA SER A 92 -12.08 -3.22 -8.61
C SER A 92 -11.19 -3.74 -7.49
N ALA A 93 -9.90 -4.01 -7.75
CA ALA A 93 -8.98 -4.63 -6.80
C ALA A 93 -8.40 -3.67 -5.75
N GLY A 94 -9.17 -2.66 -5.32
CA GLY A 94 -8.70 -1.63 -4.39
C GLY A 94 -8.33 -2.20 -3.01
N LEU A 95 -9.19 -3.07 -2.45
CA LEU A 95 -8.93 -3.72 -1.16
C LEU A 95 -7.73 -4.68 -1.25
N GLU A 96 -7.62 -5.42 -2.34
CA GLU A 96 -6.57 -6.41 -2.57
C GLU A 96 -5.22 -5.73 -2.81
N ALA A 97 -5.21 -4.54 -3.43
CA ALA A 97 -4.04 -3.69 -3.48
C ALA A 97 -3.60 -3.23 -2.07
N VAL A 98 -4.53 -2.98 -1.13
CA VAL A 98 -4.22 -2.71 0.28
C VAL A 98 -3.60 -3.93 0.98
N PHE A 99 -4.00 -5.16 0.64
CA PHE A 99 -3.39 -6.37 1.19
C PHE A 99 -1.89 -6.44 0.86
N VAL A 100 -1.49 -6.02 -0.33
CA VAL A 100 -0.07 -5.91 -0.71
C VAL A 100 0.66 -4.95 0.23
N PHE A 101 0.09 -3.79 0.59
CA PHE A 101 0.71 -2.87 1.55
C PHE A 101 0.87 -3.49 2.94
N PHE A 102 -0.13 -4.22 3.45
CA PHE A 102 -0.04 -4.90 4.74
C PHE A 102 1.03 -5.99 4.78
N ILE A 103 1.10 -6.82 3.74
CA ILE A 103 2.14 -7.85 3.59
C ILE A 103 3.53 -7.19 3.50
N LEU A 104 3.67 -6.13 2.69
CA LEU A 104 4.93 -5.41 2.55
C LEU A 104 5.33 -4.68 3.84
N SER A 105 4.37 -4.22 4.66
CA SER A 105 4.64 -3.66 5.98
C SER A 105 5.25 -4.70 6.90
N GLY A 106 4.70 -5.92 6.94
CA GLY A 106 5.27 -7.05 7.68
C GLY A 106 6.68 -7.40 7.23
N LEU A 107 6.87 -7.51 5.92
CA LEU A 107 8.14 -7.84 5.31
C LEU A 107 9.21 -6.78 5.58
N VAL A 108 8.96 -5.53 5.16
CA VAL A 108 9.97 -4.46 5.14
C VAL A 108 10.28 -3.95 6.55
N LEU A 109 9.31 -3.87 7.46
CA LEU A 109 9.56 -3.39 8.82
C LEU A 109 10.32 -4.42 9.67
N THR A 110 10.16 -5.71 9.39
CA THR A 110 10.84 -6.78 10.13
C THR A 110 12.31 -6.95 9.73
N LEU A 111 12.66 -6.66 8.47
CA LEU A 111 14.03 -6.85 7.98
C LEU A 111 15.11 -6.10 8.79
N PRO A 112 14.97 -4.80 9.14
CA PRO A 112 15.93 -4.11 10.01
C PRO A 112 16.05 -4.74 11.40
N VAL A 113 14.95 -5.25 11.96
CA VAL A 113 14.93 -5.89 13.28
C VAL A 113 15.76 -7.18 13.27
N LEU A 114 15.52 -8.04 12.27
CA LEU A 114 16.27 -9.29 12.10
C LEU A 114 17.76 -9.06 11.84
N ARG A 115 18.11 -8.00 11.09
CA ARG A 115 19.51 -7.64 10.80
C ARG A 115 20.24 -7.13 12.03
N ALA A 116 19.57 -6.36 12.88
CA ALA A 116 20.17 -5.85 14.11
C ALA A 116 20.50 -6.97 15.11
N ARG A 117 19.88 -8.16 14.99
CA ARG A 117 20.01 -9.31 15.91
C ARG A 117 19.71 -8.92 17.36
N ALA A 118 20.71 -8.43 18.08
CA ALA A 118 20.60 -7.88 19.43
C ALA A 118 20.96 -6.38 19.39
N GLY A 119 20.09 -5.53 19.96
CA GLY A 119 20.34 -4.09 20.05
C GLY A 119 19.48 -3.19 19.15
N TYR A 120 18.39 -3.71 18.56
CA TYR A 120 17.42 -2.86 17.88
C TYR A 120 16.82 -1.83 18.86
N SER A 121 16.94 -0.55 18.55
CA SER A 121 16.59 0.54 19.46
C SER A 121 15.12 0.96 19.32
N TRP A 122 14.23 0.29 20.05
CA TRP A 122 12.79 0.60 20.08
C TRP A 122 12.49 2.06 20.45
N LEU A 123 13.27 2.63 21.38
CA LEU A 123 13.16 4.04 21.79
C LEU A 123 13.47 5.04 20.67
N VAL A 124 14.23 4.63 19.66
CA VAL A 124 14.51 5.45 18.48
C VAL A 124 13.48 5.17 17.38
N TYR A 125 13.07 3.90 17.26
CA TYR A 125 12.08 3.46 16.27
C TYR A 125 10.73 4.14 16.44
N TYR A 126 10.12 4.08 17.63
CA TYR A 126 8.74 4.56 17.81
C TYR A 126 8.57 6.05 17.51
N PRO A 127 9.37 6.98 18.08
CA PRO A 127 9.22 8.40 17.77
C PRO A 127 9.46 8.70 16.29
N ARG A 128 10.46 8.04 15.67
CA ARG A 128 10.71 8.18 14.23
C ARG A 128 9.48 7.75 13.42
N ARG A 129 8.87 6.61 13.75
CA ARG A 129 7.72 6.08 13.03
C ARG A 129 6.47 6.93 13.23
N MET A 130 6.20 7.37 14.46
CA MET A 130 5.05 8.23 14.78
C MET A 130 5.13 9.57 14.05
N ILE A 131 6.31 10.19 13.96
CA ILE A 131 6.50 11.44 13.22
C ILE A 131 6.32 11.22 11.72
N ARG A 132 6.95 10.17 11.15
CA ARG A 132 6.88 9.88 9.71
C ARG A 132 5.48 9.56 9.21
N LEU A 133 4.64 8.92 10.03
CA LEU A 133 3.27 8.58 9.65
C LEU A 133 2.27 9.65 10.11
N GLY A 134 2.39 10.10 11.36
CA GLY A 134 1.40 10.96 12.00
C GLY A 134 1.32 12.36 11.39
N ILE A 135 2.47 12.98 11.10
CA ILE A 135 2.46 14.33 10.50
C ILE A 135 1.80 14.31 9.11
N PRO A 136 2.16 13.40 8.19
CA PRO A 136 1.44 13.27 6.92
C PRO A 136 -0.05 12.95 7.08
N VAL A 137 -0.45 12.10 8.02
CA VAL A 137 -1.88 11.83 8.26
C VAL A 137 -2.61 13.10 8.71
N LEU A 138 -2.07 13.85 9.67
CA LEU A 138 -2.68 15.12 10.10
C LEU A 138 -2.75 16.14 8.96
N GLY A 139 -1.70 16.20 8.13
CA GLY A 139 -1.67 17.04 6.95
C GLY A 139 -2.75 16.66 5.92
N SER A 140 -3.03 15.38 5.73
CA SER A 140 -4.06 14.92 4.79
C SER A 140 -5.47 15.18 5.31
N ILE A 141 -5.70 15.04 6.62
CA ILE A 141 -6.97 15.39 7.26
C ILE A 141 -7.22 16.90 7.15
N ALA A 142 -6.21 17.73 7.39
CA ALA A 142 -6.31 19.18 7.25
C ALA A 142 -6.61 19.58 5.79
N LEU A 143 -5.94 18.96 4.81
CA LEU A 143 -6.24 19.15 3.40
C LEU A 143 -7.68 18.73 3.07
N ALA A 144 -8.13 17.58 3.55
CA ALA A 144 -9.48 17.09 3.31
C ALA A 144 -10.54 18.03 3.89
N ALA A 145 -10.35 18.50 5.12
CA ALA A 145 -11.23 19.48 5.76
C ALA A 145 -11.29 20.78 4.94
N LEU A 146 -10.14 21.29 4.49
CA LEU A 146 -10.08 22.47 3.63
C LEU A 146 -10.88 22.27 2.32
N LEU A 147 -10.72 21.12 1.66
CA LEU A 147 -11.42 20.84 0.41
C LEU A 147 -12.95 20.69 0.60
N VAL A 148 -13.40 20.10 1.71
CA VAL A 148 -14.82 20.01 2.07
C VAL A 148 -15.43 21.40 2.27
N VAL A 149 -14.70 22.31 2.91
CA VAL A 149 -15.16 23.70 3.13
C VAL A 149 -15.10 24.52 1.84
N ALA A 150 -14.08 24.33 1.01
CA ALA A 150 -13.84 25.13 -0.19
C ALA A 150 -14.80 24.81 -1.34
N VAL A 151 -15.26 23.55 -1.45
CA VAL A 151 -16.16 23.12 -2.52
C VAL A 151 -17.46 22.61 -1.91
N PRO A 152 -18.59 23.33 -2.11
CA PRO A 152 -19.89 22.90 -1.62
C PRO A 152 -20.24 21.50 -2.15
N ARG A 153 -20.66 20.62 -1.24
CA ARG A 153 -21.13 19.28 -1.57
C ARG A 153 -22.59 19.16 -1.21
N PHE A 154 -23.32 18.39 -2.00
CA PHE A 154 -24.75 18.22 -1.85
C PHE A 154 -25.10 16.73 -1.81
N PRO A 155 -26.19 16.36 -1.10
CA PRO A 155 -26.72 15.01 -1.18
C PRO A 155 -27.05 14.70 -2.63
N VAL A 156 -26.51 13.59 -3.13
CA VAL A 156 -26.82 13.12 -4.47
C VAL A 156 -28.03 12.20 -4.35
N VAL A 157 -29.20 12.69 -4.75
CA VAL A 157 -30.46 11.93 -4.72
C VAL A 157 -30.75 11.39 -6.12
N SER A 158 -30.36 10.14 -6.38
CA SER A 158 -30.98 9.29 -7.41
C SER A 158 -30.30 7.92 -7.47
N GLY A 159 -31.13 6.87 -7.59
CA GLY A 159 -30.71 5.48 -7.74
C GLY A 159 -29.82 5.30 -8.97
N VAL A 160 -28.94 4.28 -8.89
CA VAL A 160 -27.86 3.94 -9.83
C VAL A 160 -26.51 4.57 -9.44
N GLY A 161 -25.74 3.87 -8.61
CA GLY A 161 -24.27 3.95 -8.64
C GLY A 161 -23.55 5.16 -8.01
N ILE A 162 -24.21 6.06 -7.29
CA ILE A 162 -23.55 7.25 -6.67
C ILE A 162 -23.46 7.16 -5.14
N ASP A 163 -23.91 6.05 -4.56
CA ASP A 163 -24.01 5.84 -3.11
C ASP A 163 -22.67 5.98 -2.37
N TRP A 164 -21.54 5.64 -3.00
CA TRP A 164 -20.24 5.79 -2.33
C TRP A 164 -19.84 7.26 -2.18
N LEU A 165 -20.13 8.11 -3.17
CA LEU A 165 -19.70 9.51 -3.16
C LEU A 165 -20.30 10.29 -1.99
N SER A 166 -21.59 10.09 -1.70
CA SER A 166 -22.33 10.77 -0.64
C SER A 166 -22.29 10.06 0.72
N ASN A 167 -22.25 8.72 0.76
CA ASN A 167 -22.30 7.98 2.03
C ASN A 167 -20.92 7.70 2.64
N ALA A 168 -19.86 7.66 1.84
CA ALA A 168 -18.51 7.42 2.32
C ALA A 168 -17.70 8.70 2.56
N ASN A 169 -18.29 9.88 2.33
CA ASN A 169 -17.61 11.17 2.45
C ASN A 169 -18.51 12.23 3.08
N SER A 170 -17.94 13.09 3.93
CA SER A 170 -18.66 14.25 4.49
C SER A 170 -19.11 15.20 3.39
N LEU A 171 -20.37 15.67 3.51
CA LEU A 171 -20.93 16.73 2.66
C LEU A 171 -20.60 18.13 3.19
N THR A 172 -20.48 18.27 4.51
CA THR A 172 -20.11 19.52 5.16
C THR A 172 -19.06 19.24 6.23
N PHE A 173 -18.30 20.25 6.61
CA PHE A 173 -17.32 20.11 7.69
C PHE A 173 -18.01 20.23 9.05
N SER A 174 -17.72 19.30 9.96
CA SER A 174 -18.16 19.34 11.35
C SER A 174 -17.02 18.93 12.29
N ALA A 175 -17.08 19.39 13.55
CA ALA A 175 -16.11 18.99 14.57
C ALA A 175 -16.16 17.48 14.85
N THR A 176 -17.34 16.86 14.76
CA THR A 176 -17.52 15.42 14.87
C THR A 176 -16.83 14.67 13.74
N ASP A 177 -16.95 15.13 12.49
CA ASP A 177 -16.26 14.50 11.35
C ASP A 177 -14.74 14.56 11.50
N LEU A 178 -14.22 15.65 12.07
CA LEU A 178 -12.81 15.77 12.39
C LEU A 178 -12.38 14.76 13.47
N LEU A 179 -13.12 14.66 14.57
CA LEU A 179 -12.82 13.72 15.66
C LEU A 179 -12.93 12.26 15.19
N ASP A 180 -13.95 11.92 14.41
CA ASP A 180 -14.13 10.60 13.82
C ASP A 180 -12.99 10.25 12.86
N THR A 181 -12.58 11.20 12.02
CA THR A 181 -11.44 11.00 11.09
C THR A 181 -10.11 10.85 11.84
N LEU A 182 -9.92 11.56 12.96
CA LEU A 182 -8.73 11.41 13.82
C LEU A 182 -8.69 10.04 14.52
N ASN A 183 -9.85 9.43 14.77
CA ASN A 183 -9.95 8.07 15.27
C ASN A 183 -9.72 7.05 14.13
N LEU A 184 -8.46 6.82 13.77
CA LEU A 184 -8.07 5.95 12.65
C LEU A 184 -8.51 4.48 12.77
N LEU A 185 -8.75 4.00 13.99
CA LEU A 185 -9.28 2.65 14.27
C LEU A 185 -10.80 2.69 14.53
N GLY A 186 -11.40 3.87 14.45
CA GLY A 186 -12.83 4.06 14.55
C GLY A 186 -13.57 3.48 13.34
N PRO A 187 -14.90 3.37 13.44
CA PRO A 187 -15.72 2.72 12.42
C PRO A 187 -15.79 3.51 11.10
N ARG A 188 -15.45 4.80 11.09
CA ARG A 188 -15.57 5.69 9.92
C ARG A 188 -14.52 6.80 9.96
N GLN A 189 -14.07 7.24 8.78
CA GLN A 189 -13.18 8.40 8.61
C GLN A 189 -13.77 9.33 7.52
N PRO A 190 -14.84 10.08 7.83
CA PRO A 190 -15.71 10.69 6.83
C PRO A 190 -15.06 11.81 6.01
N LEU A 191 -14.00 12.47 6.51
CA LEU A 191 -13.24 13.44 5.71
C LEU A 191 -12.30 12.77 4.70
N ASN A 192 -11.81 11.55 5.02
CA ASN A 192 -10.82 10.85 4.21
C ASN A 192 -10.90 9.33 4.48
N ASN A 193 -11.84 8.66 3.80
CA ASN A 193 -12.18 7.27 4.13
C ASN A 193 -11.04 6.25 3.97
N PRO A 194 -10.03 6.38 3.08
CA PRO A 194 -8.92 5.42 3.01
C PRO A 194 -8.04 5.39 4.27
N LEU A 195 -8.18 6.34 5.21
CA LEU A 195 -7.39 6.37 6.43
C LEU A 195 -7.62 5.17 7.37
N TRP A 196 -8.73 4.42 7.21
CA TRP A 196 -9.00 3.19 8.00
C TRP A 196 -7.83 2.20 7.96
N SER A 197 -7.20 2.02 6.80
CA SER A 197 -6.12 1.03 6.63
C SER A 197 -4.82 1.49 7.30
N LEU A 198 -4.59 2.80 7.39
CA LEU A 198 -3.45 3.38 8.11
C LEU A 198 -3.58 3.20 9.62
N GLY A 199 -4.79 3.16 10.17
CA GLY A 199 -5.03 2.76 11.56
C GLY A 199 -4.39 1.40 11.87
N TRP A 200 -4.59 0.42 10.98
CA TRP A 200 -3.95 -0.88 11.08
C TRP A 200 -2.44 -0.84 10.90
N GLU A 201 -1.91 -0.03 9.97
CA GLU A 201 -0.45 0.13 9.83
C GLU A 201 0.22 0.74 11.08
N PHE A 202 -0.47 1.65 11.77
CA PHE A 202 -0.04 2.16 13.08
C PHE A 202 -0.04 1.05 14.12
N ALA A 203 -1.12 0.26 14.21
CA ALA A 203 -1.19 -0.89 15.11
C ALA A 203 -0.07 -1.92 14.84
N PHE A 204 0.18 -2.26 13.57
CA PHE A 204 1.27 -3.17 13.18
C PHE A 204 2.65 -2.63 13.58
N SER A 205 2.85 -1.31 13.44
CA SER A 205 4.09 -0.66 13.85
C SER A 205 4.31 -0.77 15.36
N LEU A 206 3.25 -0.70 16.17
CA LEU A 206 3.32 -0.91 17.62
C LEU A 206 3.65 -2.36 17.97
N LEU A 207 3.10 -3.32 17.23
CA LEU A 207 3.29 -4.77 17.42
C LEU A 207 4.62 -5.31 16.85
N LEU A 208 5.45 -4.46 16.25
CA LEU A 208 6.71 -4.87 15.63
C LEU A 208 7.69 -5.63 16.57
N PRO A 209 7.78 -5.36 17.89
CA PRO A 209 8.59 -6.18 18.79
C PRO A 209 8.12 -7.64 18.86
N LEU A 210 6.81 -7.87 18.94
CA LEU A 210 6.23 -9.22 18.95
C LEU A 210 6.46 -9.91 17.59
N ALA A 211 6.35 -9.15 16.51
CA ALA A 211 6.66 -9.63 15.17
C ALA A 211 8.14 -10.05 15.04
N GLY A 212 9.06 -9.27 15.62
CA GLY A 212 10.49 -9.60 15.67
C GLY A 212 10.76 -10.89 16.45
N LEU A 213 10.11 -11.05 17.61
CA LEU A 213 10.19 -12.29 18.40
C LEU A 213 9.70 -13.50 17.60
N LEU A 214 8.54 -13.38 16.95
CA LEU A 214 8.01 -14.42 16.08
C LEU A 214 8.96 -14.74 14.92
N ALA A 215 9.49 -13.71 14.26
CA ALA A 215 10.38 -13.86 13.11
C ALA A 215 11.65 -14.67 13.46
N VAL A 216 12.23 -14.44 14.65
CA VAL A 216 13.42 -15.18 15.11
C VAL A 216 13.10 -16.66 15.38
N ARG A 217 11.84 -17.01 15.71
CA ARG A 217 11.40 -18.40 15.88
C ARG A 217 11.16 -19.13 14.55
N ILE A 218 10.99 -18.41 13.44
CA ILE A 218 10.79 -18.99 12.12
C ILE A 218 12.15 -19.26 11.47
N THR A 219 12.69 -20.45 11.70
CA THR A 219 14.07 -20.81 11.29
C THR A 219 14.16 -21.54 9.94
N SER A 220 13.02 -21.99 9.37
CA SER A 220 13.01 -22.77 8.12
C SER A 220 11.87 -22.36 7.19
N THR A 221 12.05 -22.58 5.89
CA THR A 221 11.00 -22.33 4.89
C THR A 221 9.73 -23.13 5.17
N ARG A 222 9.84 -24.34 5.72
CA ARG A 222 8.67 -25.15 6.13
C ARG A 222 7.89 -24.46 7.24
N ALA A 223 8.57 -23.97 8.27
CA ALA A 223 7.93 -23.22 9.35
C ALA A 223 7.25 -21.94 8.82
N ALA A 224 7.91 -21.21 7.92
CA ALA A 224 7.32 -20.03 7.29
C ALA A 224 6.06 -20.37 6.49
N VAL A 225 6.08 -21.46 5.70
CA VAL A 225 4.90 -21.92 4.95
C VAL A 225 3.77 -22.31 5.90
N VAL A 226 4.04 -23.03 6.99
CA VAL A 226 3.03 -23.36 8.00
C VAL A 226 2.40 -22.09 8.59
N VAL A 227 3.22 -21.10 8.95
CA VAL A 227 2.72 -19.81 9.46
C VAL A 227 1.88 -19.09 8.42
N ILE A 228 2.30 -19.05 7.15
CA ILE A 228 1.55 -18.41 6.07
C ILE A 228 0.20 -19.10 5.83
N VAL A 229 0.17 -20.43 5.79
CA VAL A 229 -1.06 -21.22 5.63
C VAL A 229 -1.99 -20.99 6.82
N ALA A 230 -1.46 -20.98 8.04
CA ALA A 230 -2.23 -20.64 9.24
C ALA A 230 -2.80 -19.22 9.16
N CYS A 231 -2.02 -18.24 8.67
CA CYS A 231 -2.51 -16.87 8.46
C CYS A 231 -3.66 -16.85 7.47
N VAL A 232 -3.55 -17.53 6.32
CA VAL A 232 -4.66 -17.61 5.33
C VAL A 232 -5.91 -18.24 5.94
N ALA A 233 -5.78 -19.29 6.75
CA ALA A 233 -6.91 -19.89 7.45
C ALA A 233 -7.56 -18.94 8.47
N VAL A 234 -6.76 -18.23 9.27
CA VAL A 234 -7.25 -17.23 10.25
C VAL A 234 -7.95 -16.08 9.54
N ILE A 235 -7.45 -15.64 8.38
CA ILE A 235 -8.07 -14.58 7.58
C ILE A 235 -9.43 -15.01 7.09
N THR A 236 -9.56 -16.22 6.54
CA THR A 236 -10.86 -16.75 6.11
C THR A 236 -11.83 -16.85 7.29
N ALA A 237 -11.39 -17.38 8.43
CA ALA A 237 -12.22 -17.47 9.63
C ALA A 237 -12.63 -16.08 10.16
N GLY A 238 -11.70 -15.14 10.20
CA GLY A 238 -11.92 -13.76 10.62
C GLY A 238 -12.89 -13.02 9.72
N SER A 239 -12.75 -13.21 8.41
CA SER A 239 -13.65 -12.66 7.40
C SER A 239 -15.08 -13.20 7.56
N VAL A 240 -15.24 -14.51 7.76
CA VAL A 240 -16.55 -15.12 8.06
C VAL A 240 -17.14 -14.62 9.38
N ALA A 241 -16.30 -14.40 10.38
CA ALA A 241 -16.72 -13.88 11.69
C ALA A 241 -16.97 -12.37 11.72
N GLY A 242 -16.63 -11.63 10.65
CA GLY A 242 -16.70 -10.17 10.62
C GLY A 242 -15.70 -9.48 11.55
N LEU A 243 -14.54 -10.11 11.79
CA LEU A 243 -13.51 -9.62 12.70
C LEU A 243 -12.28 -9.12 11.93
N ASP A 244 -12.24 -7.82 11.68
CA ASP A 244 -11.17 -7.13 10.94
C ASP A 244 -9.76 -7.42 11.46
N ALA A 245 -9.60 -7.52 12.80
CA ALA A 245 -8.32 -7.83 13.41
C ALA A 245 -7.75 -9.18 12.94
N LEU A 246 -8.63 -10.18 12.76
CA LEU A 246 -8.27 -11.51 12.29
C LEU A 246 -8.07 -11.55 10.76
N VAL A 247 -8.47 -10.51 10.04
CA VAL A 247 -8.23 -10.38 8.60
C VAL A 247 -6.90 -9.65 8.35
N TYR A 248 -6.68 -8.50 8.97
CA TYR A 248 -5.56 -7.63 8.60
C TYR A 248 -4.26 -7.96 9.33
N LEU A 249 -4.30 -8.31 10.61
CA LEU A 249 -3.08 -8.64 11.36
C LEU A 249 -2.34 -9.86 10.78
N PRO A 250 -3.00 -10.97 10.37
CA PRO A 250 -2.28 -12.09 9.80
C PRO A 250 -1.65 -11.80 8.43
N MET A 251 -2.14 -10.82 7.66
CA MET A 251 -1.47 -10.39 6.43
C MET A 251 -0.08 -9.79 6.74
N PHE A 252 -0.01 -8.96 7.78
CA PHE A 252 1.25 -8.44 8.30
C PHE A 252 2.15 -9.59 8.79
N VAL A 253 1.62 -10.54 9.56
CA VAL A 253 2.38 -11.71 10.05
C VAL A 253 2.88 -12.60 8.91
N ALA A 254 2.12 -12.77 7.83
CA ALA A 254 2.59 -13.50 6.65
C ALA A 254 3.81 -12.79 6.00
N GLY A 255 3.81 -11.46 5.97
CA GLY A 255 4.99 -10.67 5.59
C GLY A 255 6.19 -10.87 6.51
N VAL A 256 5.96 -10.95 7.83
CA VAL A 256 6.98 -11.27 8.85
C VAL A 256 7.60 -12.66 8.59
N ALA A 257 6.77 -13.66 8.27
CA ALA A 257 7.23 -15.01 7.94
C ALA A 257 8.10 -15.02 6.68
N ILE A 258 7.73 -14.26 5.64
CA ILE A 258 8.58 -14.09 4.44
C ILE A 258 9.90 -13.42 4.80
N ALA A 259 9.90 -12.40 5.66
CA ALA A 259 11.13 -11.71 6.09
C ALA A 259 12.11 -12.64 6.80
N ALA A 260 11.59 -13.53 7.67
CA ALA A 260 12.39 -14.46 8.45
C ALA A 260 13.20 -15.44 7.58
N VAL A 261 12.64 -15.85 6.43
CA VAL A 261 13.28 -16.81 5.51
C VAL A 261 13.67 -16.19 4.17
N LEU A 262 13.81 -14.86 4.11
CA LEU A 262 13.97 -14.12 2.85
C LEU A 262 15.05 -14.71 1.93
N PRO A 263 16.29 -15.01 2.38
CA PRO A 263 17.32 -15.56 1.48
C PRO A 263 16.98 -16.96 0.94
N ALA A 264 16.28 -17.78 1.72
CA ALA A 264 15.91 -19.14 1.33
C ALA A 264 14.75 -19.13 0.33
N ILE A 265 13.71 -18.33 0.60
CA ILE A 265 12.56 -18.23 -0.29
C ILE A 265 12.93 -17.58 -1.63
N THR A 266 13.78 -16.55 -1.64
CA THR A 266 14.27 -15.95 -2.90
C THR A 266 15.04 -16.97 -3.74
N ARG A 267 15.87 -17.80 -3.12
CA ARG A 267 16.62 -18.86 -3.83
C ARG A 267 15.68 -19.90 -4.44
N VAL A 268 14.68 -20.36 -3.69
CA VAL A 268 13.70 -21.33 -4.20
C VAL A 268 12.91 -20.73 -5.36
N LEU A 269 12.38 -19.52 -5.18
CA LEU A 269 11.57 -18.84 -6.19
C LEU A 269 12.40 -18.50 -7.43
N SER A 270 13.67 -18.12 -7.32
CA SER A 270 14.53 -17.86 -8.47
C SER A 270 14.74 -19.13 -9.31
N THR A 271 14.97 -20.27 -8.65
CA THR A 271 15.17 -21.55 -9.34
C THR A 271 13.88 -22.03 -10.03
N VAL A 272 12.72 -21.79 -9.42
CA VAL A 272 11.44 -22.26 -9.95
C VAL A 272 10.89 -21.33 -11.05
N LEU A 273 10.86 -20.03 -10.79
CA LEU A 273 10.14 -19.03 -11.60
C LEU A 273 11.04 -18.33 -12.63
N VAL A 274 12.28 -18.01 -12.29
CA VAL A 274 13.17 -17.23 -13.18
C VAL A 274 13.84 -18.12 -14.23
N ALA A 275 14.08 -19.40 -13.91
CA ALA A 275 14.71 -20.36 -14.81
C ALA A 275 13.97 -20.53 -16.15
N ARG A 276 12.65 -20.31 -16.21
CA ARG A 276 11.87 -20.34 -17.46
C ARG A 276 10.84 -19.20 -17.51
N PRO A 277 10.85 -18.35 -18.56
CA PRO A 277 9.95 -17.19 -18.65
C PRO A 277 8.47 -17.53 -18.52
N GLY A 278 8.03 -18.65 -19.12
CA GLY A 278 6.63 -19.09 -19.07
C GLY A 278 6.14 -19.38 -17.65
N ARG A 279 7.02 -19.83 -16.73
CA ARG A 279 6.62 -20.13 -15.35
C ARG A 279 6.30 -18.88 -14.55
N ALA A 280 7.06 -17.80 -14.73
CA ALA A 280 6.76 -16.52 -14.08
C ALA A 280 5.44 -15.94 -14.59
N ALA A 281 5.15 -16.04 -15.90
CA ALA A 281 3.89 -15.59 -16.48
C ALA A 281 2.69 -16.40 -15.98
N VAL A 282 2.80 -17.74 -15.94
CA VAL A 282 1.77 -18.62 -15.37
C VAL A 282 1.56 -18.32 -13.88
N PHE A 283 2.65 -18.13 -13.13
CA PHE A 283 2.56 -17.80 -11.70
C PHE A 283 1.87 -16.45 -11.46
N LEU A 284 2.18 -15.44 -12.27
CA LEU A 284 1.47 -14.16 -12.27
C LEU A 284 -0.02 -14.35 -12.59
N ALA A 285 -0.35 -15.10 -13.64
CA ALA A 285 -1.74 -15.36 -14.02
C ALA A 285 -2.50 -16.09 -12.89
N CYS A 286 -1.90 -17.10 -12.25
CA CYS A 286 -2.47 -17.78 -11.09
C CYS A 286 -2.65 -16.82 -9.90
N SER A 287 -1.66 -15.96 -9.63
CA SER A 287 -1.74 -14.96 -8.55
C SER A 287 -2.89 -13.98 -8.79
N LEU A 288 -3.04 -13.46 -10.02
CA LEU A 288 -4.13 -12.58 -10.41
C LEU A 288 -5.50 -13.28 -10.39
N ALA A 289 -5.55 -14.54 -10.82
CA ALA A 289 -6.77 -15.35 -10.76
C ALA A 289 -7.22 -15.57 -9.31
N LEU A 290 -6.28 -15.88 -8.40
CA LEU A 290 -6.54 -15.99 -6.96
C LEU A 290 -7.07 -14.70 -6.34
N ILE A 291 -6.47 -13.56 -6.71
CA ILE A 291 -6.94 -12.22 -6.32
C ILE A 291 -8.40 -12.01 -6.72
N ALA A 292 -8.81 -12.50 -7.89
CA ALA A 292 -10.16 -12.30 -8.39
C ALA A 292 -11.22 -13.27 -7.84
N VAL A 293 -10.82 -14.35 -7.15
CA VAL A 293 -11.75 -15.38 -6.67
C VAL A 293 -12.91 -14.79 -5.84
N PRO A 294 -12.69 -13.86 -4.88
CA PRO A 294 -13.81 -13.32 -4.10
C PRO A 294 -14.84 -12.60 -4.94
N TRP A 295 -14.41 -11.86 -5.96
CA TRP A 295 -15.33 -11.15 -6.84
C TRP A 295 -16.07 -12.14 -7.74
N VAL A 296 -15.38 -13.11 -8.33
CA VAL A 296 -16.03 -14.14 -9.15
C VAL A 296 -17.06 -14.92 -8.33
N ALA A 297 -16.68 -15.36 -7.12
CA ALA A 297 -17.55 -16.12 -6.24
C ALA A 297 -18.74 -15.29 -5.72
N SER A 298 -18.52 -14.02 -5.36
CA SER A 298 -19.60 -13.11 -4.93
C SER A 298 -20.65 -12.87 -6.02
N GLY A 299 -20.28 -13.01 -7.30
CA GLY A 299 -21.23 -12.95 -8.44
C GLY A 299 -22.18 -14.14 -8.50
N VAL A 300 -21.84 -15.28 -7.88
CA VAL A 300 -22.76 -16.41 -7.70
C VAL A 300 -23.67 -16.15 -6.49
N THR A 301 -23.08 -15.80 -5.34
CA THR A 301 -23.81 -15.36 -4.15
C THR A 301 -22.88 -14.55 -3.23
N GLY A 302 -23.38 -13.44 -2.69
CA GLY A 302 -22.61 -12.56 -1.80
C GLY A 302 -22.07 -13.26 -0.55
N ALA A 303 -22.73 -14.33 -0.09
CA ALA A 303 -22.30 -15.15 1.03
C ALA A 303 -20.95 -15.86 0.78
N LEU A 304 -20.50 -15.98 -0.48
CA LEU A 304 -19.20 -16.56 -0.79
C LEU A 304 -18.03 -15.59 -0.62
N TYR A 305 -18.27 -14.28 -0.57
CA TYR A 305 -17.18 -13.31 -0.42
C TYR A 305 -16.38 -13.58 0.86
N PRO A 306 -16.98 -13.68 2.06
CA PRO A 306 -16.20 -13.84 3.28
C PRO A 306 -15.36 -15.11 3.32
N VAL A 307 -15.86 -16.22 2.77
CA VAL A 307 -15.15 -17.51 2.73
C VAL A 307 -14.04 -17.58 1.66
N THR A 308 -14.04 -16.64 0.71
CA THR A 308 -13.06 -16.62 -0.39
C THR A 308 -11.96 -15.58 -0.24
N VAL A 309 -12.05 -14.64 0.72
CA VAL A 309 -11.02 -13.61 0.98
C VAL A 309 -9.62 -14.20 1.13
N GLY A 310 -9.49 -15.39 1.75
CA GLY A 310 -8.21 -16.08 1.88
C GLY A 310 -7.50 -16.36 0.54
N PHE A 311 -8.26 -16.60 -0.54
CA PHE A 311 -7.68 -16.75 -1.89
C PHE A 311 -7.08 -15.44 -2.39
N ALA A 312 -7.74 -14.31 -2.18
CA ALA A 312 -7.19 -13.02 -2.60
C ALA A 312 -5.93 -12.63 -1.83
N VAL A 313 -5.86 -12.96 -0.54
CA VAL A 313 -4.63 -12.79 0.24
C VAL A 313 -3.53 -13.73 -0.25
N ALA A 314 -3.83 -15.00 -0.53
CA ALA A 314 -2.87 -15.93 -1.10
C ALA A 314 -2.34 -15.45 -2.45
N GLY A 315 -3.21 -14.91 -3.31
CA GLY A 315 -2.84 -14.28 -4.57
C GLY A 315 -1.95 -13.05 -4.37
N SER A 316 -2.25 -12.20 -3.38
CA SER A 316 -1.43 -11.02 -3.02
C SER A 316 -0.06 -11.41 -2.46
N LEU A 317 0.01 -12.46 -1.64
CA LEU A 317 1.27 -13.05 -1.15
C LEU A 317 2.11 -13.60 -2.30
N ALA A 318 1.48 -14.29 -3.26
CA ALA A 318 2.14 -14.76 -4.47
C ALA A 318 2.67 -13.58 -5.30
N LEU A 319 1.93 -12.48 -5.41
CA LEU A 319 2.39 -11.28 -6.14
C LEU A 319 3.63 -10.66 -5.49
N VAL A 320 3.63 -10.54 -4.15
CA VAL A 320 4.81 -10.09 -3.39
C VAL A 320 5.99 -11.06 -3.57
N ALA A 321 5.74 -12.36 -3.51
CA ALA A 321 6.77 -13.39 -3.73
C ALA A 321 7.37 -13.31 -5.15
N LEU A 322 6.55 -13.08 -6.17
CA LEU A 322 7.02 -12.87 -7.53
C LEU A 322 7.89 -11.61 -7.65
N ALA A 323 7.47 -10.52 -7.02
CA ALA A 323 8.23 -9.27 -7.01
C ALA A 323 9.59 -9.39 -6.32
N LEU A 324 9.76 -10.30 -5.35
CA LEU A 324 11.04 -10.57 -4.70
C LEU A 324 12.10 -11.17 -5.63
N VAL A 325 11.68 -11.91 -6.65
CA VAL A 325 12.58 -12.57 -7.61
C VAL A 325 12.40 -12.04 -9.03
N ALA A 326 11.85 -10.84 -9.16
CA ALA A 326 11.52 -10.21 -10.43
C ALA A 326 12.74 -10.24 -11.37
N GLY A 327 12.86 -11.28 -12.19
CA GLY A 327 13.97 -11.47 -13.12
C GLY A 327 13.84 -10.49 -14.27
N ARG A 328 13.40 -10.96 -15.44
CA ARG A 328 13.02 -10.11 -16.59
C ARG A 328 11.85 -9.12 -16.31
N TRP A 329 11.16 -9.24 -15.18
CA TRP A 329 10.13 -8.29 -14.74
C TRP A 329 10.69 -7.16 -13.86
N SER A 330 11.97 -7.24 -13.47
CA SER A 330 12.67 -6.11 -12.81
C SER A 330 12.65 -4.89 -13.70
N ASP A 331 12.82 -5.03 -15.02
CA ASP A 331 12.83 -3.88 -15.94
C ASP A 331 11.55 -3.03 -15.86
N PHE A 332 10.38 -3.67 -15.69
CA PHE A 332 9.12 -2.95 -15.50
C PHE A 332 9.00 -2.34 -14.10
N LEU A 333 9.17 -3.14 -13.05
CA LEU A 333 9.01 -2.68 -11.66
C LEU A 333 10.07 -1.65 -11.27
N GLU A 334 11.26 -1.72 -11.85
CA GLU A 334 12.38 -0.81 -11.64
C GLU A 334 12.44 0.31 -12.69
N SER A 335 11.48 0.36 -13.62
CA SER A 335 11.37 1.46 -14.56
C SER A 335 11.23 2.80 -13.84
N ARG A 336 11.73 3.88 -14.46
CA ARG A 336 11.77 5.21 -13.83
C ARG A 336 10.39 5.69 -13.36
N LEU A 337 9.36 5.44 -14.17
CA LEU A 337 7.99 5.84 -13.88
C LEU A 337 7.41 5.02 -12.72
N VAL A 338 7.53 3.69 -12.75
CA VAL A 338 6.99 2.83 -11.69
C VAL A 338 7.69 3.09 -10.36
N GLN A 339 9.01 3.32 -10.38
CA GLN A 339 9.77 3.74 -9.20
C GLN A 339 9.37 5.12 -8.69
N TRP A 340 9.03 6.06 -9.59
CA TRP A 340 8.53 7.37 -9.22
C TRP A 340 7.16 7.27 -8.54
N LEU A 341 6.24 6.47 -9.10
CA LEU A 341 4.96 6.14 -8.46
C LEU A 341 5.18 5.46 -7.10
N GLY A 342 6.14 4.54 -7.00
CA GLY A 342 6.51 3.89 -5.74
C GLY A 342 6.93 4.88 -4.65
N ARG A 343 7.75 5.87 -5.00
CA ARG A 343 8.14 6.95 -4.06
C ARG A 343 6.98 7.88 -3.71
N LEU A 344 6.03 8.08 -4.63
CA LEU A 344 4.86 8.93 -4.44
C LEU A 344 3.71 8.21 -3.71
N SER A 345 3.73 6.88 -3.65
CA SER A 345 2.61 6.02 -3.24
C SER A 345 1.97 6.42 -1.92
N PHE A 346 2.77 6.76 -0.90
CA PHE A 346 2.27 7.14 0.42
C PHE A 346 1.51 8.48 0.39
N SER A 347 2.11 9.53 -0.18
CA SER A 347 1.43 10.81 -0.40
C SER A 347 0.18 10.67 -1.27
N LEU A 348 0.25 9.86 -2.34
CA LEU A 348 -0.88 9.62 -3.23
C LEU A 348 -2.04 8.95 -2.49
N TYR A 349 -1.75 7.91 -1.70
CA TYR A 349 -2.72 7.24 -0.87
C TYR A 349 -3.42 8.20 0.10
N LEU A 350 -2.68 9.13 0.70
CA LEU A 350 -3.24 10.07 1.68
C LEU A 350 -4.19 11.10 1.09
N VAL A 351 -4.02 11.51 -0.17
CA VAL A 351 -4.73 12.68 -0.72
C VAL A 351 -5.74 12.35 -1.82
N HIS A 352 -5.64 11.17 -2.46
CA HIS A 352 -6.40 10.89 -3.67
C HIS A 352 -7.92 10.94 -3.48
N VAL A 353 -8.50 10.33 -2.43
CA VAL A 353 -9.96 10.36 -2.22
C VAL A 353 -10.48 11.78 -1.99
N PRO A 354 -9.94 12.58 -1.06
CA PRO A 354 -10.39 13.96 -0.88
C PRO A 354 -10.33 14.78 -2.17
N VAL A 355 -9.27 14.60 -2.97
CA VAL A 355 -9.10 15.31 -4.25
C VAL A 355 -10.07 14.81 -5.32
N LEU A 356 -10.24 13.49 -5.48
CA LEU A 356 -11.18 12.87 -6.42
C LEU A 356 -12.61 13.32 -6.14
N VAL A 357 -13.06 13.17 -4.89
CA VAL A 357 -14.40 13.55 -4.44
C VAL A 357 -14.64 15.04 -4.70
N THR A 358 -13.69 15.88 -4.32
CA THR A 358 -13.80 17.34 -4.54
C THR A 358 -13.86 17.69 -6.01
N THR A 359 -13.09 17.00 -6.86
CA THR A 359 -13.13 17.21 -8.31
C THR A 359 -14.48 16.82 -8.91
N MET A 360 -15.08 15.71 -8.43
CA MET A 360 -16.43 15.30 -8.86
C MET A 360 -17.49 16.34 -8.54
N TYR A 361 -17.49 16.89 -7.32
CA TYR A 361 -18.44 17.95 -6.93
C TYR A 361 -18.17 19.27 -7.66
N PHE A 362 -16.89 19.62 -7.90
CA PHE A 362 -16.52 20.87 -8.56
C PHE A 362 -16.82 20.88 -10.06
N VAL A 363 -16.49 19.81 -10.78
CA VAL A 363 -16.70 19.70 -12.23
C VAL A 363 -18.15 19.39 -12.58
N GLY A 364 -18.84 18.67 -11.70
CA GLY A 364 -20.18 18.14 -11.91
C GLY A 364 -20.17 16.61 -12.05
N ILE A 365 -21.03 15.95 -11.28
CA ILE A 365 -21.13 14.48 -11.22
C ILE A 365 -21.70 13.92 -12.53
N ASP A 366 -22.58 14.68 -13.19
CA ASP A 366 -23.10 14.40 -14.53
C ASP A 366 -21.98 14.38 -15.58
N ARG A 367 -20.91 15.15 -15.36
CA ARG A 367 -19.73 15.24 -16.22
C ARG A 367 -18.59 14.33 -15.75
N TRP A 368 -18.91 13.18 -15.17
CA TRP A 368 -17.93 12.24 -14.62
C TRP A 368 -16.82 11.85 -15.61
N LEU A 369 -17.13 11.73 -16.92
CA LEU A 369 -16.12 11.44 -17.97
C LEU A 369 -15.00 12.49 -18.04
N LEU A 370 -15.31 13.74 -17.70
CA LEU A 370 -14.33 14.82 -17.58
C LEU A 370 -13.74 14.90 -16.16
N ALA A 371 -14.59 14.75 -15.14
CA ALA A 371 -14.18 14.89 -13.74
C ALA A 371 -13.17 13.81 -13.30
N LEU A 372 -13.29 12.57 -13.78
CA LEU A 372 -12.37 11.48 -13.44
C LEU A 372 -10.92 11.71 -13.89
N PRO A 373 -10.62 11.92 -15.19
CA PRO A 373 -9.23 12.14 -15.61
C PRO A 373 -8.63 13.39 -14.96
N LEU A 374 -9.43 14.45 -14.78
CA LEU A 374 -9.01 15.63 -14.04
C LEU A 374 -8.71 15.32 -12.57
N GLY A 375 -9.56 14.53 -11.91
CA GLY A 375 -9.39 14.16 -10.50
C GLY A 375 -8.18 13.24 -10.27
N ILE A 376 -7.91 12.31 -11.19
CA ILE A 376 -6.72 11.45 -11.16
C ILE A 376 -5.46 12.32 -11.37
N GLY A 377 -5.46 13.19 -12.38
CA GLY A 377 -4.34 14.11 -12.63
C GLY A 377 -4.09 15.05 -11.46
N ALA A 378 -5.15 15.63 -10.89
CA ALA A 378 -5.09 16.47 -9.71
C ALA A 378 -4.58 15.69 -8.49
N SER A 379 -5.00 14.45 -8.29
CA SER A 379 -4.53 13.60 -7.19
C SER A 379 -3.03 13.36 -7.27
N ILE A 380 -2.50 13.09 -8.46
CA ILE A 380 -1.05 12.90 -8.67
C ILE A 380 -0.29 14.22 -8.44
N ALA A 381 -0.81 15.36 -8.93
CA ALA A 381 -0.19 16.66 -8.75
C ALA A 381 -0.18 17.10 -7.28
N VAL A 382 -1.32 16.99 -6.59
CA VAL A 382 -1.45 17.29 -5.16
C VAL A 382 -0.59 16.35 -4.34
N ALA A 383 -0.54 15.05 -4.66
CA ALA A 383 0.34 14.10 -3.98
C ALA A 383 1.81 14.51 -4.11
N TRP A 384 2.23 14.99 -5.28
CA TRP A 384 3.60 15.45 -5.50
C TRP A 384 3.92 16.69 -4.67
N LEU A 385 3.01 17.66 -4.62
CA LEU A 385 3.15 18.84 -3.74
C LEU A 385 3.18 18.45 -2.27
N PHE A 386 2.25 17.59 -1.86
CA PHE A 386 2.12 17.06 -0.51
C PHE A 386 3.40 16.32 -0.07
N SER A 387 3.99 15.53 -0.97
CA SER A 387 5.23 14.81 -0.70
C SER A 387 6.38 15.75 -0.35
N ARG A 388 6.45 16.92 -1.01
CA ARG A 388 7.51 17.90 -0.79
C ARG A 388 7.23 18.83 0.38
N GLY A 389 5.97 19.22 0.56
CA GLY A 389 5.56 20.15 1.61
C GLY A 389 5.43 19.51 2.99
N ILE A 390 5.05 18.22 3.07
CA ILE A 390 4.67 17.58 4.33
C ILE A 390 5.44 16.26 4.54
N GLU A 391 5.39 15.33 3.58
CA GLU A 391 5.97 13.99 3.76
C GLU A 391 7.50 14.04 3.97
N LEU A 392 8.24 14.61 3.03
CA LEU A 392 9.70 14.68 3.11
C LEU A 392 10.18 15.47 4.33
N PRO A 393 9.63 16.66 4.65
CA PRO A 393 9.95 17.36 5.90
C PRO A 393 9.72 16.52 7.15
N SER A 394 8.62 15.74 7.21
CA SER A 394 8.38 14.82 8.33
C SER A 394 9.48 13.74 8.45
N HIS A 395 9.98 13.24 7.32
CA HIS A 395 11.09 12.29 7.27
C HIS A 395 12.41 12.91 7.78
N HIS A 396 12.67 14.18 7.45
CA HIS A 396 13.81 14.92 7.98
C HIS A 396 13.68 15.13 9.50
N LEU A 397 12.51 15.55 9.97
CA LEU A 397 12.23 15.72 11.40
C LEU A 397 12.43 14.43 12.18
N ALA A 398 11.87 13.31 11.69
CA ALA A 398 12.04 12.00 12.31
C ALA A 398 13.53 11.62 12.45
N ARG A 399 14.34 11.82 11.38
CA ARG A 399 15.78 11.56 11.44
C ARG A 399 16.48 12.40 12.50
N MET A 400 16.16 13.70 12.57
CA MET A 400 16.71 14.59 13.60
C MET A 400 16.35 14.14 15.02
N VAL A 401 15.08 13.82 15.28
CA VAL A 401 14.62 13.34 16.59
C VAL A 401 15.35 12.07 16.99
N GLY A 402 15.45 11.08 16.10
CA GLY A 402 16.16 9.86 16.46
C GLY A 402 17.66 10.04 16.68
N ARG A 403 18.34 10.93 15.93
CA ARG A 403 19.75 11.26 16.20
C ARG A 403 19.93 11.88 17.59
N LYS A 404 19.03 12.77 18.00
CA LYS A 404 19.06 13.35 19.36
C LYS A 404 18.90 12.27 20.44
N ILE A 405 18.01 11.30 20.23
CA ILE A 405 17.81 10.18 21.16
C ILE A 405 19.06 9.29 21.23
N GLU A 406 19.66 8.96 20.09
CA GLU A 406 20.92 8.18 20.01
C GLU A 406 22.06 8.89 20.76
N LEU A 407 22.24 10.21 20.53
CA LEU A 407 23.25 11.01 21.22
C LEU A 407 23.01 11.11 22.73
N ALA A 408 21.76 11.29 23.15
CA ALA A 408 21.41 11.33 24.58
C ALA A 408 21.71 9.99 25.28
N ARG A 409 21.46 8.87 24.60
CA ARG A 409 21.84 7.53 25.09
C ARG A 409 23.35 7.37 25.20
N ALA A 410 24.10 7.71 24.16
CA ALA A 410 25.55 7.61 24.16
C ALA A 410 26.18 8.42 25.31
N ARG A 411 25.66 9.62 25.58
CA ARG A 411 26.09 10.44 26.72
C ARG A 411 25.80 9.78 28.07
N ARG A 412 24.60 9.21 28.26
CA ARG A 412 24.25 8.50 29.51
C ARG A 412 25.14 7.28 29.75
N SER A 413 25.39 6.48 28.72
CA SER A 413 26.27 5.31 28.82
C SER A 413 27.71 5.68 29.16
N ALA A 414 28.23 6.79 28.62
CA ALA A 414 29.58 7.28 28.93
C ALA A 414 29.72 7.77 30.37
N VAL A 415 28.66 8.37 30.94
CA VAL A 415 28.64 8.79 32.35
C VAL A 415 28.64 7.58 33.28
N THR A 416 27.82 6.56 33.01
CA THR A 416 27.76 5.33 33.82
C THR A 416 29.05 4.51 33.73
N SER A 417 29.71 4.44 32.58
CA SER A 417 31.00 3.73 32.47
C SER A 417 32.18 4.51 33.07
N GLY A 418 32.05 5.83 33.21
CA GLY A 418 33.09 6.69 33.81
C GLY A 418 33.05 6.73 35.33
N SER A 419 31.92 6.38 35.97
CA SER A 419 31.81 6.21 37.42
C SER A 419 32.42 4.89 37.90
N ASP A 420 32.27 3.80 37.14
CA ASP A 420 32.79 2.47 37.49
C ASP A 420 34.31 2.34 37.40
N LEU A 421 35.01 3.34 36.82
CA LEU A 421 36.48 3.41 36.76
C LEU A 421 37.09 4.26 37.88
N ARG A 422 36.26 4.81 38.78
CA ARG A 422 36.69 5.67 39.90
C ARG A 422 36.41 5.08 41.28
N GLU A 423 35.84 3.88 41.33
CA GLU A 423 35.83 2.98 42.49
C GLU A 423 36.85 1.87 42.26
#